data_AF-A0A7S4NJJ7-F1
#
_entry.id   AF-A0A7S4NJJ7-F1
#
_cell.length_a   1.000
_cell.length_b   1.000
_cell.length_c   1.000
_cell.angle_alpha   90.00
_cell.angle_beta   90.00
_cell.angle_gamma   90.00
#
_symmetry.space_group_name_H-M   'P 1'
#
loop_
_entity.id
_entity.type
_entity.pdbx_description
1 polymer ?
#
loop_
_entity_poly.entity_id
_entity_poly.type
_entity_poly.pdbx_seq_one_letter_code
_entity_poly.pdbx_strand_id
1 'polypeptide(L)'
;VRATLITSSMSHKRRSEELQKMNDIVVTTPGTINQSRSSGEVFFSDLRVVILDEADTLFDPSFSDLTMSFLNPLQQRYKKQLESYQALQNVLRASDVQTEGEGESEGEKE
;
A
#
# COMPACT_ATOMS: atom_id res chain seq x y z
N VAL A 1 0.02 16.45 -12.19
CA VAL A 1 1.06 15.43 -11.96
C VAL A 1 2.37 16.14 -11.68
N ARG A 2 2.78 16.16 -10.41
CA ARG A 2 4.06 16.69 -9.94
C ARG A 2 4.97 15.51 -9.61
N ALA A 3 6.17 15.52 -10.19
CA ALA A 3 7.21 14.55 -9.90
C ALA A 3 8.42 15.23 -9.26
N THR A 4 9.03 14.54 -8.31
CA THR A 4 10.27 14.98 -7.64
C THR A 4 11.27 13.84 -7.63
N LEU A 5 12.53 14.15 -7.92
CA LEU A 5 13.67 13.26 -7.74
C LEU A 5 14.33 13.56 -6.39
N ILE A 6 14.50 12.54 -5.55
CA ILE A 6 15.33 12.62 -4.35
C ILE A 6 16.56 11.73 -4.51
N THR A 7 17.73 12.24 -4.12
CA THR A 7 18.99 11.49 -4.19
C THR A 7 19.77 11.62 -2.89
N SER A 8 20.73 10.73 -2.67
CA SER A 8 21.61 10.75 -1.49
C SER A 8 22.49 12.01 -1.40
N SER A 9 22.69 12.72 -2.52
CA SER A 9 23.46 13.97 -2.55
C SER A 9 22.69 15.18 -1.99
N MET A 10 21.36 15.08 -1.86
CA MET A 10 20.55 16.19 -1.35
C MET A 10 20.71 16.33 0.15
N SER A 11 20.88 17.58 0.61
CA SER A 11 20.83 17.86 2.05
C SER A 11 19.47 17.47 2.64
N HIS A 12 19.47 17.08 3.92
CA HIS A 12 18.24 16.74 4.64
C HIS A 12 17.20 17.85 4.53
N LYS A 13 17.60 19.11 4.73
CA LYS A 13 16.71 20.27 4.58
C LYS A 13 16.03 20.30 3.21
N ARG A 14 16.82 20.20 2.12
CA ARG A 14 16.28 20.29 0.75
C ARG A 14 15.37 19.10 0.41
N ARG A 15 15.75 17.89 0.82
CA ARG A 15 14.94 16.68 0.59
C ARG A 15 13.62 16.74 1.35
N SER A 16 13.64 17.18 2.60
CA SER A 16 12.44 17.45 3.41
C SER A 16 11.53 18.51 2.75
N GLU A 17 12.09 19.65 2.34
CA GLU A 17 11.33 20.71 1.65
C GLU A 17 10.67 20.23 0.34
N GLU A 18 11.36 19.39 -0.45
CA GLU A 18 10.77 18.83 -1.67
C GLU A 18 9.67 17.79 -1.36
N LEU A 19 9.88 16.91 -0.38
CA LEU A 19 8.93 15.87 -0.01
C LEU A 19 7.66 16.40 0.67
N GLN A 20 7.75 17.54 1.36
CA GLN A 20 6.58 18.21 1.97
C GLN A 20 5.62 18.85 0.95
N LYS A 21 6.05 19.01 -0.30
CA LYS A 21 5.15 19.46 -1.37
C LYS A 21 4.19 18.32 -1.73
N MET A 22 3.03 18.66 -2.28
CA MET A 22 2.10 17.66 -2.83
C MET A 22 2.70 17.01 -4.09
N ASN A 23 3.47 15.94 -3.90
CA ASN A 23 4.07 15.17 -4.97
C ASN A 23 3.17 13.99 -5.33
N ASP A 24 2.81 13.88 -6.61
CA ASP A 24 2.10 12.72 -7.13
C ASP A 24 3.07 11.55 -7.37
N ILE A 25 4.33 11.86 -7.70
CA ILE A 25 5.37 10.88 -8.03
C ILE A 25 6.68 11.26 -7.33
N VAL A 26 7.34 10.28 -6.72
CA VAL A 26 8.69 10.40 -6.16
C VAL A 26 9.58 9.36 -6.80
N VAL A 27 10.68 9.80 -7.41
CA VAL A 27 11.73 8.95 -7.97
C VAL A 27 12.92 8.96 -7.02
N THR A 28 13.48 7.79 -6.72
CA THR A 28 14.49 7.60 -5.68
C THR A 28 15.19 6.24 -5.82
N THR A 29 16.34 6.09 -5.19
CA THR A 29 16.98 4.79 -4.96
C THR A 29 16.55 4.19 -3.61
N PRO A 30 16.71 2.87 -3.40
CA PRO A 30 16.35 2.20 -2.14
C PRO A 30 17.02 2.81 -0.90
N GLY A 31 18.33 3.12 -0.99
CA GLY A 31 19.07 3.73 0.11
C GLY A 31 18.50 5.10 0.50
N THR A 32 18.25 5.96 -0.49
CA THR A 32 17.72 7.32 -0.24
C THR A 32 16.31 7.29 0.34
N ILE A 33 15.43 6.41 -0.13
CA ILE A 33 14.06 6.35 0.42
C ILE A 33 14.03 5.79 1.84
N ASN A 34 14.88 4.80 2.15
CA ASN A 34 15.03 4.30 3.51
C ASN A 34 15.55 5.37 4.47
N GLN A 35 16.51 6.18 4.02
CA GLN A 35 17.01 7.31 4.79
C GLN A 35 15.88 8.31 5.06
N SER A 36 15.11 8.70 4.03
CA SER A 36 13.97 9.63 4.15
C SER A 36 12.88 9.13 5.07
N ARG A 37 12.60 7.82 5.03
CA ARG A 37 11.60 7.21 5.92
C ARG A 37 12.09 7.19 7.36
N SER A 38 13.35 6.80 7.57
CA SER A 38 13.93 6.67 8.91
C SER A 38 14.06 8.01 9.64
N SER A 39 14.26 9.10 8.90
CA SER A 39 14.32 10.47 9.42
C SER A 39 12.94 11.14 9.57
N GLY A 40 11.86 10.50 9.12
CA GLY A 40 10.51 11.07 9.16
C GLY A 40 10.24 12.14 8.10
N GLU A 41 11.04 12.21 7.04
CA GLU A 41 10.81 13.13 5.90
C GLU A 41 9.71 12.65 4.97
N VAL A 42 9.39 11.34 4.97
CA VAL A 42 8.31 10.77 4.16
C VAL A 42 7.56 9.67 4.91
N PHE A 43 6.25 9.63 4.70
CA PHE A 43 5.36 8.57 5.16
C PHE A 43 4.68 7.94 3.96
N PHE A 44 4.41 6.63 4.03
CA PHE A 44 3.77 5.90 2.93
C PHE A 44 2.26 5.73 3.11
N SER A 45 1.62 6.47 4.01
CA SER A 45 0.17 6.39 4.27
C SER A 45 -0.65 6.44 2.98
N ASP A 46 -0.30 7.36 2.07
CA ASP A 46 -1.04 7.60 0.83
C ASP A 46 -0.39 6.95 -0.40
N LEU A 47 0.68 6.17 -0.20
CA LEU A 47 1.35 5.44 -1.28
C LEU A 47 0.44 4.31 -1.79
N ARG A 48 0.06 4.36 -3.06
CA ARG A 48 -0.80 3.36 -3.71
C ARG A 48 -0.06 2.45 -4.67
N VAL A 49 1.00 2.97 -5.30
CA VAL A 49 1.73 2.29 -6.38
C VAL A 49 3.22 2.43 -6.12
N VAL A 50 3.95 1.33 -6.30
CA VAL A 50 5.42 1.31 -6.35
C VAL A 50 5.81 0.72 -7.70
N ILE A 51 6.69 1.40 -8.41
CA ILE A 51 7.30 0.92 -9.65
C ILE A 51 8.76 0.64 -9.35
N LEU A 52 9.24 -0.55 -9.71
CA LEU A 52 10.62 -0.97 -9.54
C LEU A 52 11.25 -1.03 -10.92
N ASP A 53 12.12 -0.07 -11.20
CA ASP A 53 12.94 -0.07 -12.42
C ASP A 53 14.23 -0.87 -12.17
N GLU A 54 14.75 -1.55 -13.19
CA GLU A 54 15.91 -2.46 -13.07
C GLU A 54 15.77 -3.45 -11.89
N ALA A 55 14.62 -4.14 -11.86
CA ALA A 55 14.23 -4.98 -10.71
C ALA A 55 15.25 -6.09 -10.41
N ASP A 56 15.91 -6.64 -11.43
CA ASP A 56 17.00 -7.61 -11.26
C ASP A 56 18.13 -7.06 -10.38
N THR A 57 18.55 -5.81 -10.62
CA THR A 57 19.54 -5.10 -9.81
C THR A 57 19.00 -4.82 -8.40
N LEU A 58 17.74 -4.42 -8.28
CA LEU A 58 17.13 -4.10 -6.98
C LEU A 58 16.98 -5.31 -6.04
N PHE A 59 16.98 -6.53 -6.59
CA PHE A 59 16.89 -7.79 -5.86
C PHE A 59 18.19 -8.60 -5.84
N ASP A 60 19.31 -8.00 -6.28
CA ASP A 60 20.63 -8.59 -6.10
C ASP A 60 21.10 -8.52 -4.63
N PRO A 61 22.18 -9.23 -4.24
CA PRO A 61 22.68 -9.21 -2.86
C PRO A 61 23.13 -7.83 -2.35
N SER A 62 23.39 -6.87 -3.23
CA SER A 62 23.85 -5.52 -2.87
C SER A 62 22.68 -4.64 -2.40
N PHE A 63 21.49 -4.84 -2.97
CA PHE A 63 20.33 -3.98 -2.75
C PHE A 63 19.11 -4.67 -2.17
N SER A 64 19.03 -6.01 -2.20
CA SER A 64 17.83 -6.77 -1.79
C SER A 64 17.30 -6.36 -0.42
N ASP A 65 18.18 -6.21 0.57
CA ASP A 65 17.80 -5.88 1.94
C ASP A 65 17.26 -4.44 2.05
N LEU A 66 17.88 -3.50 1.33
CA LEU A 66 17.41 -2.11 1.25
C LEU A 66 16.08 -2.03 0.50
N THR A 67 15.88 -2.82 -0.54
CA THR A 67 14.62 -2.85 -1.28
C THR A 67 13.52 -3.44 -0.41
N MET A 68 13.79 -4.57 0.26
CA MET A 68 12.80 -5.27 1.07
C MET A 68 12.45 -4.56 2.38
N SER A 69 13.34 -3.74 2.95
CA SER A 69 13.06 -2.97 4.17
C SER A 69 11.87 -2.00 4.04
N PHE A 70 11.64 -1.47 2.83
CA PHE A 70 10.49 -0.62 2.55
C PHE A 70 9.33 -1.35 1.87
N LEU A 71 9.58 -2.39 1.06
CA LEU A 71 8.51 -3.16 0.43
C LEU A 71 7.74 -4.06 1.41
N ASN A 72 8.42 -4.73 2.33
CA ASN A 72 7.79 -5.69 3.25
C ASN A 72 6.63 -5.08 4.06
N PRO A 73 6.79 -3.89 4.70
CA PRO A 73 5.68 -3.25 5.41
C PRO A 73 4.53 -2.85 4.48
N LEU A 74 4.82 -2.45 3.24
CA LEU A 74 3.80 -2.07 2.26
C LEU A 74 2.97 -3.28 1.81
N GLN A 75 3.62 -4.40 1.55
CA GLN A 75 2.97 -5.67 1.20
C GLN A 75 2.07 -6.16 2.34
N GLN A 76 2.55 -6.10 3.59
CA GLN A 76 1.74 -6.47 4.75
C GLN A 76 0.51 -5.58 4.91
N ARG A 77 0.65 -4.27 4.71
CA ARG A 77 -0.48 -3.33 4.73
C ARG A 77 -1.51 -3.67 3.65
N TYR A 78 -1.04 -3.93 2.43
CA TYR A 78 -1.92 -4.30 1.32
C TYR A 78 -2.67 -5.61 1.59
N LYS A 79 -1.99 -6.64 2.11
CA LYS A 79 -2.60 -7.92 2.47
C LYS A 79 -3.72 -7.74 3.52
N LYS A 80 -3.45 -6.98 4.59
CA LYS A 80 -4.46 -6.66 5.62
C LYS A 80 -5.67 -5.92 5.06
N GLN A 81 -5.44 -4.98 4.13
CA GLN A 81 -6.53 -4.28 3.45
C GLN A 81 -7.37 -5.25 2.63
N LEU A 82 -6.75 -6.14 1.85
CA LEU A 82 -7.45 -7.14 1.06
C LEU A 82 -8.29 -8.10 1.92
N GLU A 83 -7.72 -8.60 3.02
CA GLU A 83 -8.42 -9.44 4.01
C GLU A 83 -9.64 -8.72 4.59
N SER A 84 -9.51 -7.42 4.89
CA SER A 84 -10.61 -6.59 5.40
C SER A 84 -11.73 -6.44 4.37
N TYR A 85 -11.39 -6.21 3.09
CA TYR A 85 -12.40 -6.13 2.03
C TYR A 85 -13.14 -7.45 1.83
N GLN A 86 -12.43 -8.58 1.89
CA GLN A 86 -13.05 -9.92 1.80
C GLN A 86 -14.00 -10.17 2.97
N ALA A 87 -13.61 -9.81 4.20
CA ALA A 87 -14.46 -9.93 5.37
C ALA A 87 -15.75 -9.12 5.22
N LEU A 88 -15.66 -7.86 4.75
CA LEU A 88 -16.83 -7.01 4.50
C LEU A 88 -17.76 -7.60 3.44
N GLN A 89 -17.23 -8.12 2.34
CA GLN A 89 -18.02 -8.77 1.30
C GLN A 89 -18.76 -10.00 1.81
N ASN A 90 -18.13 -10.80 2.68
CA ASN A 90 -18.76 -11.97 3.27
C ASN A 90 -19.92 -11.59 4.20
N VAL A 91 -19.76 -10.53 4.99
CA VAL A 91 -20.83 -10.01 5.86
C VAL A 91 -22.01 -9.49 5.04
N LEU A 92 -21.76 -8.69 4.00
CA LEU A 92 -22.81 -8.15 3.13
C LEU A 92 -23.59 -9.28 2.42
N ARG A 93 -22.91 -10.31 1.92
CA ARG A 93 -23.58 -11.47 1.31
C ARG A 93 -24.40 -12.26 2.31
N ALA A 94 -23.91 -12.43 3.54
CA ALA A 94 -24.64 -13.17 4.57
C ALA A 94 -25.93 -12.47 4.99
N SER A 95 -25.96 -11.13 5.00
CA SER A 95 -27.20 -10.37 5.25
C SER A 95 -28.23 -10.51 4.14
N ASP A 96 -27.79 -10.62 2.88
CA ASP A 96 -28.70 -10.74 1.73
C ASP A 96 -29.36 -12.14 1.63
N VAL A 97 -28.70 -13.19 2.13
CA VAL A 97 -29.20 -14.57 2.08
C VAL A 97 -30.33 -14.85 3.11
N GLN A 98 -30.48 -14.01 4.14
CA GLN A 98 -31.53 -14.21 5.16
C GLN A 98 -32.92 -13.70 4.76
N THR A 99 -33.06 -13.04 3.60
CA THR A 99 -34.33 -12.45 3.15
C THR A 99 -35.15 -13.30 2.16
N GLU A 100 -34.67 -14.48 1.75
CA GLU A 100 -35.39 -15.33 0.76
C GLU A 100 -36.07 -16.58 1.38
N GLY A 101 -36.25 -16.63 2.71
CA GLY A 101 -36.65 -17.85 3.43
C GLY A 101 -37.98 -17.85 4.18
N GLU A 102 -38.85 -16.84 4.03
CA GLU A 102 -40.16 -16.81 4.70
C GLU A 102 -41.28 -16.45 3.72
N GLY A 103 -41.72 -17.45 2.95
CA GLY A 103 -42.92 -17.37 2.13
C GLY A 103 -43.34 -18.76 1.63
N GLU A 104 -44.55 -19.16 2.04
CA GLU A 104 -45.35 -20.28 1.52
C GLU A 104 -45.15 -21.69 2.14
N SER A 105 -45.94 -22.01 3.16
CA SER A 105 -47.21 -22.74 2.96
C SER A 105 -47.82 -23.14 4.31
N GLU A 106 -48.75 -22.30 4.79
CA GLU A 106 -49.81 -22.75 5.69
C GLU A 106 -50.83 -23.57 4.88
N GLY A 107 -51.24 -24.70 5.45
CA GLY A 107 -52.57 -25.27 5.22
C GLY A 107 -52.66 -26.27 4.06
N GLU A 108 -52.79 -27.55 4.41
CA GLU A 108 -54.06 -28.25 4.22
C GLU A 108 -54.08 -29.51 5.10
N LYS A 109 -54.98 -29.49 6.08
CA LYS A 109 -55.46 -30.69 6.76
C LYS A 109 -56.64 -31.17 5.94
N GLU A 110 -56.61 -32.42 5.49
CA GLU A 110 -57.78 -33.31 5.39
C GLU A 110 -57.31 -34.78 5.45
#